data_AF-B9BQL8-F1
#
_entry.id   AF-B9BQL8-F1
#
_cell.length_a   1.000
_cell.length_b   1.000
_cell.length_c   1.000
_cell.angle_alpha   90.00
_cell.angle_beta   90.00
_cell.angle_gamma   90.00
#
_symmetry.space_group_name_H-M   'P 1'
#
loop_
_entity.id
_entity.type
_entity.pdbx_description
1 polymer ?
#
loop_
_entity_poly.entity_id
_entity_poly.type
_entity_poly.pdbx_seq_one_letter_code
_entity_poly.pdbx_strand_id
1 'polypeptide(L)'
;MRVNAFDEANAEMLRALPVHMRPTDGATAFEWLSAQLARKGKMEELDFARRDGDVCGEGALDALHCIEEAAAGRHIERTGMLVAKVYREAVMKEHVAH
;
A
#
# COMPACT_ATOMS: atom_id res chain seq x y z
N MET A 1 10.95 2.28 0.76
CA MET A 1 10.11 3.33 0.14
C MET A 1 9.42 2.89 -1.15
N ARG A 2 10.07 2.13 -2.05
CA ARG A 2 9.43 1.69 -3.32
C ARG A 2 8.16 0.85 -3.11
N VAL A 3 8.15 -0.05 -2.11
CA VAL A 3 6.98 -0.89 -1.77
C VAL A 3 5.78 -0.02 -1.39
N ASN A 4 5.93 0.93 -0.46
CA ASN A 4 4.82 1.81 -0.05
C ASN A 4 4.25 2.62 -1.21
N ALA A 5 5.10 3.21 -2.06
CA ALA A 5 4.64 3.98 -3.22
C ALA A 5 3.94 3.09 -4.27
N PHE A 6 4.38 1.84 -4.40
CA PHE A 6 3.74 0.84 -5.26
C PHE A 6 2.36 0.45 -4.73
N ASP A 7 2.26 0.16 -3.42
CA ASP A 7 1.00 -0.15 -2.74
C ASP A 7 0.00 1.00 -2.85
N GLU A 8 0.45 2.24 -2.64
CA GLU A 8 -0.39 3.45 -2.79
C GLU A 8 -0.90 3.62 -4.23
N ALA A 9 -0.05 3.40 -5.23
CA ALA A 9 -0.47 3.46 -6.63
C ALA A 9 -1.50 2.37 -6.98
N ASN A 10 -1.33 1.16 -6.45
CA ASN A 10 -2.29 0.08 -6.60
C ASN A 10 -3.60 0.38 -5.85
N ALA A 11 -3.53 0.94 -4.64
CA ALA A 11 -4.68 1.35 -3.86
C ALA A 11 -5.54 2.38 -4.61
N GLU A 12 -4.92 3.37 -5.25
CA GLU A 12 -5.65 4.35 -6.07
C GLU A 12 -6.33 3.70 -7.29
N MET A 13 -5.71 2.67 -7.89
CA MET A 13 -6.36 1.90 -8.96
C MET A 13 -7.60 1.13 -8.44
N LEU A 14 -7.53 0.55 -7.25
CA LEU A 14 -8.67 -0.12 -6.61
C LEU A 14 -9.76 0.89 -6.21
N ARG A 15 -9.36 2.06 -5.69
CA ARG A 15 -10.28 3.13 -5.29
C ARG A 15 -11.14 3.64 -6.44
N ALA A 16 -10.59 3.67 -7.65
CA ALA A 16 -11.31 4.07 -8.86
C ALA A 16 -12.43 3.10 -9.27
N LEU A 17 -12.48 1.89 -8.70
CA LEU A 17 -13.59 0.96 -8.89
C LEU A 17 -14.81 1.35 -8.05
N PRO A 18 -16.04 1.10 -8.55
CA PRO A 18 -17.23 1.04 -7.73
C PRO A 18 -17.05 0.08 -6.55
N VAL A 19 -17.51 0.49 -5.36
CA VAL A 19 -17.29 -0.23 -4.09
C VAL A 19 -17.64 -1.72 -4.18
N HIS A 20 -18.77 -2.05 -4.79
CA HIS A 20 -19.24 -3.44 -4.91
C HIS A 20 -18.41 -4.32 -5.86
N MET A 21 -17.50 -3.75 -6.64
CA MET A 21 -16.56 -4.47 -7.52
C MET A 21 -15.15 -4.51 -6.96
N ARG A 22 -14.91 -3.91 -5.79
CA ARG A 22 -13.57 -3.90 -5.19
C ARG A 22 -13.25 -5.28 -4.62
N PRO A 23 -12.04 -5.81 -4.89
CA PRO A 23 -11.52 -6.98 -4.21
C PRO A 23 -11.56 -6.80 -2.69
N THR A 24 -11.87 -7.89 -1.97
CA THR A 24 -11.95 -7.90 -0.50
C THR A 24 -10.82 -8.71 0.15
N ASP A 25 -9.98 -9.34 -0.67
CA ASP A 25 -8.85 -10.17 -0.24
C ASP A 25 -7.64 -9.95 -1.16
N GLY A 26 -6.45 -10.25 -0.63
CA GLY A 26 -5.17 -9.99 -1.30
C GLY A 26 -5.01 -10.74 -2.63
N ALA A 27 -5.50 -11.99 -2.72
CA ALA A 27 -5.37 -12.80 -3.92
C ALA A 27 -6.22 -12.23 -5.07
N THR A 28 -7.50 -11.95 -4.81
CA THR A 28 -8.40 -11.32 -5.79
C THR A 28 -7.88 -9.92 -6.19
N ALA A 29 -7.33 -9.16 -5.25
CA ALA A 29 -6.72 -7.87 -5.53
C ALA A 29 -5.51 -8.01 -6.46
N PHE A 30 -4.62 -8.95 -6.18
CA PHE A 30 -3.45 -9.24 -6.99
C PHE A 30 -3.82 -9.65 -8.43
N GLU A 31 -4.78 -10.56 -8.60
CA GLU A 31 -5.23 -10.98 -9.94
C GLU A 31 -5.77 -9.80 -10.75
N TRP A 32 -6.62 -8.98 -10.14
CA TRP A 32 -7.18 -7.80 -10.79
C TRP A 32 -6.10 -6.76 -11.13
N LEU A 33 -5.21 -6.45 -10.19
CA LEU A 33 -4.11 -5.49 -10.37
C LEU A 33 -3.17 -5.96 -11.47
N SER A 34 -2.79 -7.23 -11.48
CA SER A 34 -1.94 -7.83 -12.51
C SER A 34 -2.55 -7.69 -13.90
N ALA A 35 -3.85 -8.00 -14.03
CA ALA A 35 -4.57 -7.85 -15.29
C ALA A 35 -4.59 -6.38 -15.75
N GLN A 36 -4.75 -5.43 -14.82
CA GLN A 36 -4.78 -4.01 -15.15
C GLN A 36 -3.41 -3.42 -15.48
N LEU A 37 -2.36 -3.82 -14.78
CA LEU A 37 -0.99 -3.43 -15.10
C LEU A 37 -0.59 -3.93 -16.50
N ALA A 38 -0.94 -5.18 -16.83
CA ALA A 38 -0.74 -5.74 -18.17
C ALA A 38 -1.49 -4.94 -19.24
N ARG A 39 -2.79 -4.63 -19.01
CA ARG A 39 -3.60 -3.81 -19.94
C ARG A 39 -3.02 -2.40 -20.16
N LYS A 40 -2.40 -1.82 -19.14
CA LYS A 40 -1.77 -0.49 -19.20
C LYS A 40 -0.32 -0.51 -19.73
N GLY A 41 0.22 -1.68 -20.07
CA GLY A 41 1.60 -1.82 -20.53
C GLY A 41 2.66 -1.55 -19.45
N LYS A 42 2.27 -1.59 -18.17
CA LYS A 42 3.14 -1.33 -17.02
C LYS A 42 3.92 -2.59 -16.62
N MET A 43 4.86 -2.99 -17.47
CA MET A 43 5.54 -4.28 -17.34
C MET A 43 6.49 -4.36 -16.13
N GLU A 44 7.16 -3.26 -15.77
CA GLU A 44 8.04 -3.23 -14.60
C GLU A 44 7.25 -3.39 -13.29
N GLU A 45 6.11 -2.71 -13.18
CA GLU A 45 5.18 -2.84 -12.07
C GLU A 45 4.55 -4.23 -12.00
N LEU A 46 4.23 -4.83 -13.15
CA LEU A 46 3.71 -6.20 -13.22
C LEU A 46 4.75 -7.22 -12.76
N ASP A 47 5.99 -7.09 -13.21
CA ASP A 47 7.08 -7.96 -12.79
C ASP A 47 7.39 -7.79 -11.29
N PHE A 48 7.23 -6.57 -10.77
CA PHE A 48 7.32 -6.32 -9.34
C PHE A 48 6.19 -7.03 -8.56
N ALA A 49 4.93 -6.84 -8.97
CA ALA A 49 3.78 -7.51 -8.36
C ALA A 49 3.95 -9.04 -8.34
N ARG A 50 4.42 -9.64 -9.45
CA ARG A 50 4.59 -11.09 -9.57
C ARG A 50 5.65 -11.68 -8.65
N ARG A 51 6.65 -10.89 -8.24
CA ARG A 51 7.67 -11.35 -7.28
C ARG A 51 7.10 -11.47 -5.87
N ASP A 52 6.19 -10.57 -5.53
CA ASP A 52 5.60 -10.46 -4.20
C ASP A 52 4.31 -11.30 -4.07
N GLY A 53 3.70 -11.71 -5.19
CA GLY A 53 2.49 -12.52 -5.19
C GLY A 53 1.28 -11.74 -4.64
N ASP A 54 0.48 -12.39 -3.80
CA ASP A 54 -0.69 -11.78 -3.16
C ASP A 54 -0.36 -10.71 -2.13
N VAL A 55 0.89 -10.64 -1.63
CA VAL A 55 1.36 -9.63 -0.67
C VAL A 55 1.17 -8.21 -1.21
N CYS A 56 1.36 -7.96 -2.50
CA CYS A 56 1.12 -6.63 -3.05
C CYS A 56 -0.38 -6.29 -3.14
N GLY A 57 -1.24 -7.30 -3.22
CA GLY A 57 -2.69 -7.15 -3.12
C GLY A 57 -3.11 -6.77 -1.70
N GLU A 58 -2.56 -7.44 -0.69
CA GLU A 58 -2.76 -7.08 0.72
C GLU A 58 -2.25 -5.66 1.02
N GLY A 59 -1.04 -5.32 0.59
CA GLY A 59 -0.47 -3.99 0.75
C GLY A 59 -1.31 -2.89 0.11
N ALA A 60 -1.90 -3.15 -1.06
CA ALA A 60 -2.81 -2.22 -1.73
C ALA A 60 -4.15 -2.06 -0.98
N LEU A 61 -4.70 -3.13 -0.41
CA LEU A 61 -5.92 -3.07 0.40
C LEU A 61 -5.70 -2.30 1.71
N ASP A 62 -4.56 -2.53 2.37
CA ASP A 62 -4.16 -1.77 3.57
C ASP A 62 -4.02 -0.27 3.26
N ALA A 63 -3.36 0.06 2.15
CA ALA A 63 -3.21 1.45 1.71
C ALA A 63 -4.57 2.06 1.33
N LEU A 64 -5.45 1.32 0.66
CA LEU A 64 -6.80 1.76 0.35
C LEU A 64 -7.60 2.08 1.62
N HIS A 65 -7.56 1.19 2.61
CA HIS A 65 -8.21 1.42 3.90
C HIS A 65 -7.70 2.70 4.56
N CYS A 66 -6.38 2.91 4.59
CA CYS A 66 -5.80 4.13 5.14
C CYS A 66 -6.29 5.40 4.41
N ILE A 67 -6.36 5.36 3.08
CA ILE A 67 -6.85 6.48 2.26
C ILE A 67 -8.32 6.80 2.57
N GLU A 68 -9.16 5.78 2.70
CA GLU A 68 -10.58 5.95 2.98
C GLU A 68 -10.86 6.47 4.38
N GLU A 69 -10.10 6.00 5.35
CA GLU A 69 -10.20 6.43 6.75
C GLU A 69 -9.72 7.87 6.91
N ALA A 70 -8.61 8.23 6.23
CA ALA A 70 -8.14 9.61 6.16
C ALA A 70 -9.17 10.53 5.48
N ALA A 71 -9.82 10.08 4.40
CA ALA A 71 -10.88 10.83 3.74
C ALA A 71 -12.12 11.01 4.64
N ALA A 72 -12.36 10.08 5.57
CA ALA A 72 -13.39 10.19 6.60
C ALA A 72 -12.97 11.00 7.84
N GLY A 73 -11.78 11.63 7.80
CA GLY A 73 -11.25 12.45 8.91
C GLY A 73 -10.67 11.64 10.07
N ARG A 74 -10.45 10.34 9.91
CA ARG A 74 -9.83 9.47 10.92
C ARG A 74 -8.35 9.30 10.64
N HIS A 75 -7.53 9.46 11.67
CA HIS A 75 -6.09 9.23 11.57
C HIS A 75 -5.79 7.76 11.86
N ILE A 76 -5.31 7.04 10.84
CA ILE A 76 -4.81 5.68 10.98
C ILE A 76 -3.30 5.67 10.71
N GLU A 77 -2.53 5.17 11.66
CA GLU A 77 -1.08 4.95 11.50
C GLU A 77 -0.84 3.50 11.08
N ARG A 78 -0.20 3.27 9.91
CA ARG A 78 0.29 1.94 9.55
C ARG A 78 1.37 1.51 10.54
N THR A 79 1.38 0.25 10.97
CA THR A 79 2.38 -0.28 11.92
C THR A 79 3.82 0.03 11.51
N GLY A 80 4.15 -0.08 10.21
CA GLY A 80 5.47 0.28 9.70
C GLY A 80 5.84 1.76 9.88
N MET A 81 4.86 2.67 9.82
CA MET A 81 5.06 4.09 10.10
C MET A 81 5.33 4.32 11.59
N LEU A 82 4.59 3.62 12.47
CA LEU A 82 4.78 3.70 13.91
C LEU A 82 6.17 3.19 14.31
N VAL A 83 6.60 2.05 13.77
CA VAL A 83 7.95 1.50 13.98
C VAL A 83 9.02 2.49 13.49
N ALA A 84 8.90 3.02 12.27
CA ALA A 84 9.86 4.00 11.74
C ALA A 84 9.89 5.30 12.56
N LYS A 85 8.75 5.74 13.10
CA LYS A 85 8.66 6.88 14.02
C LYS A 85 9.40 6.57 15.32
N VAL A 86 9.15 5.42 15.95
CA VAL A 86 9.83 4.98 17.17
C VAL A 86 11.34 4.90 16.99
N TYR A 87 11.82 4.29 15.90
CA TYR A 87 13.26 4.25 15.60
C TYR A 87 13.86 5.64 15.42
N ARG A 88 13.21 6.54 14.68
CA ARG A 88 13.67 7.93 14.52
C ARG A 88 13.70 8.68 15.83
N GLU A 89 12.66 8.56 16.64
CA GLU A 89 12.58 9.20 17.96
C GLU A 89 13.66 8.66 18.92
N ALA A 90 13.95 7.36 18.88
CA ALA A 90 15.02 6.75 19.67
C ALA A 90 16.40 7.32 19.27
N VAL A 91 16.72 7.32 17.97
CA VAL A 91 18.00 7.86 17.46
C VAL A 91 18.14 9.36 17.74
N MET A 92 17.06 10.14 17.61
CA MET A 92 17.11 11.58 17.89
C MET A 92 17.28 11.87 19.38
N LYS A 93 16.72 11.05 20.28
CA LYS A 93 16.95 11.17 21.73
C LYS A 93 18.40 10.87 22.11
N GLU A 94 19.06 9.95 21.43
CA GLU A 94 20.50 9.67 21.63
C GLU A 94 21.40 10.86 21.21
N HIS A 95 20.99 11.65 20.20
CA HIS A 95 21.77 12.79 19.71
C HIS A 95 21.64 14.07 20.56
N VAL A 96 20.62 14.18 21.41
CA VAL A 96 20.42 15.35 22.30
C VAL A 96 21.12 15.16 23.66
N ALA A 97 21.60 13.93 23.94
CA ALA A 97 22.28 13.58 25.19
C ALA A 97 23.82 13.67 25.10
N HIS A 98 24.38 14.17 23.99
CA HIS A 98 25.80 14.44 23.77
C HIS A 98 26.03 15.91 23.46
#